data_AF-A0A158M0I2-F1
#
_entry.id   AF-A0A158M0I2-F1
#
_cell.length_a   1.000
_cell.length_b   1.000
_cell.length_c   1.000
_cell.angle_alpha   90.00
_cell.angle_beta   90.00
_cell.angle_gamma   90.00
#
_symmetry.space_group_name_H-M   'P 1'
#
loop_
_entity.id
_entity.type
_entity.pdbx_description
1 polymer ?
#
loop_
_entity_poly.entity_id
_entity_poly.type
_entity_poly.pdbx_seq_one_letter_code
_entity_poly.pdbx_strand_id
1 'polypeptide(L)'
;MKDGLAIAFDEMFDAQGRVRPHYENYAYWLDGQAPDIMAARQIEADLNFRRVGITFSMAGDAAGTERLIPFDLIPRIIAAQEWRRLDAGLKQRVRALNRFIHDIYHDHDIVRAGVVPAEQVFLNAQYRPEMQDIDVAEDIYCHVAWR
;
A
#
# COMPACT_ATOMS: atom_id res chain seq x y z
N MET A 1 34.62 -10.16 11.16
CA MET A 1 33.54 -9.90 12.11
C MET A 1 32.42 -9.26 11.31
N LYS A 2 31.44 -10.03 10.86
CA LYS A 2 30.29 -9.50 10.10
C LYS A 2 29.18 -9.26 11.10
N ASP A 3 28.78 -8.00 11.19
CA ASP A 3 27.76 -7.49 12.10
C ASP A 3 26.43 -8.22 11.92
N GLY A 4 25.74 -8.45 13.03
CA GLY A 4 24.48 -9.16 13.10
C GLY A 4 23.38 -8.38 12.39
N LEU A 5 23.06 -8.78 11.16
CA LEU A 5 21.83 -8.36 10.49
C LEU A 5 20.67 -8.95 11.28
N ALA A 6 19.78 -8.09 11.80
CA ALA A 6 18.51 -8.55 12.34
C ALA A 6 17.77 -9.31 11.23
N ILE A 7 17.31 -10.52 11.53
CA ILE A 7 16.52 -11.31 10.59
C ILE A 7 15.21 -10.56 10.37
N ALA A 8 14.95 -10.15 9.12
CA ALA A 8 13.70 -9.48 8.76
C ALA A 8 12.50 -10.41 8.96
N PHE A 9 11.31 -9.85 9.19
CA PHE A 9 10.09 -10.66 9.22
C PHE A 9 9.86 -11.28 7.83
N ASP A 10 9.60 -12.59 7.81
CA ASP A 10 9.23 -13.34 6.61
C ASP A 10 7.76 -13.79 6.72
N GLU A 11 7.03 -13.54 5.63
CA GLU A 11 5.61 -13.80 5.49
C GLU A 11 5.28 -15.29 5.41
N MET A 12 6.19 -16.11 4.88
CA MET A 12 6.01 -17.56 4.73
C MET A 12 6.62 -18.33 5.89
N PHE A 13 7.79 -17.91 6.39
CA PHE A 13 8.56 -18.60 7.43
C PHE A 13 8.52 -17.86 8.77
N ASP A 14 8.41 -18.62 9.87
CA ASP A 14 8.54 -18.08 11.22
C ASP A 14 10.02 -17.90 11.62
N ALA A 15 10.26 -17.35 12.81
CA ALA A 15 11.62 -17.12 13.32
C ALA A 15 12.43 -18.41 13.56
N GLN A 16 11.79 -19.59 13.50
CA GLN A 16 12.41 -20.90 13.60
C GLN A 16 12.57 -21.57 12.22
N GLY A 17 12.21 -20.89 11.12
CA GLY A 17 12.27 -21.40 9.75
C GLY A 17 11.13 -22.35 9.40
N ARG A 18 10.06 -22.41 10.20
CA ARG A 18 8.89 -23.24 9.91
C ARG A 18 7.89 -22.46 9.06
N VAL A 19 7.21 -23.15 8.14
CA VAL A 19 6.14 -22.54 7.35
C VAL A 19 5.00 -22.11 8.27
N ARG A 20 4.50 -20.89 8.09
CA ARG A 20 3.38 -20.37 8.85
C ARG A 20 2.07 -21.03 8.41
N PRO A 21 1.09 -21.21 9.32
CA PRO A 21 -0.13 -21.97 9.03
C PRO A 21 -0.91 -21.53 7.78
N HIS A 22 -0.98 -20.22 7.52
CA HIS A 22 -1.71 -19.70 6.36
C HIS A 22 -0.97 -19.90 5.02
N TYR A 23 0.32 -20.27 5.07
CA TYR A 23 1.13 -20.61 3.90
C TYR A 23 1.27 -22.11 3.67
N GLU A 24 0.89 -22.99 4.60
CA GLU A 24 1.13 -24.45 4.52
C GLU A 24 0.67 -25.08 3.20
N ASN A 25 -0.59 -24.81 2.80
CA ASN A 25 -1.14 -25.34 1.55
C ASN A 25 -0.38 -24.83 0.31
N TYR A 26 0.01 -23.56 0.33
CA TYR A 26 0.77 -22.97 -0.77
C TYR A 26 2.21 -23.50 -0.82
N ALA A 27 2.85 -23.66 0.34
CA ALA A 27 4.18 -24.23 0.48
C ALA A 27 4.22 -25.68 -0.05
N TYR A 28 3.24 -26.49 0.33
CA TYR A 28 3.10 -27.86 -0.16
C TYR A 28 2.93 -27.93 -1.68
N TRP A 29 2.07 -27.05 -2.24
CA TRP A 29 1.91 -26.95 -3.69
C TRP A 29 3.21 -26.51 -4.38
N LEU A 30 3.91 -25.52 -3.81
CA LEU A 30 5.13 -24.94 -4.35
C LEU A 30 6.28 -25.95 -4.36
N ASP A 31 6.44 -26.73 -3.29
CA ASP A 31 7.46 -27.79 -3.17
C ASP A 31 7.27 -28.90 -4.23
N GLY A 32 6.03 -29.12 -4.67
CA GLY A 32 5.70 -30.04 -5.76
C GLY A 32 5.94 -29.49 -7.18
N GLN A 33 6.34 -28.22 -7.36
CA GLN A 33 6.56 -27.65 -8.68
C GLN A 33 8.01 -27.83 -9.15
N ALA A 34 8.18 -28.28 -10.38
CA ALA A 34 9.51 -28.35 -10.99
C ALA A 34 10.02 -26.92 -11.32
N PRO A 35 11.31 -26.60 -11.08
CA PRO A 35 11.85 -25.24 -11.27
C PRO A 35 11.71 -24.71 -12.71
N ASP A 36 11.83 -25.58 -13.71
CA ASP A 36 11.65 -25.29 -15.13
C ASP A 36 10.20 -24.88 -15.45
N ILE A 37 9.22 -25.54 -14.83
CA ILE A 37 7.80 -25.19 -14.95
C ILE A 37 7.52 -23.83 -14.33
N MET A 38 8.10 -23.52 -13.17
CA MET A 38 7.94 -22.20 -12.54
C MET A 38 8.56 -21.09 -13.39
N ALA A 39 9.76 -21.32 -13.96
CA ALA A 39 10.39 -20.38 -14.87
C ALA A 39 9.55 -20.15 -16.14
N ALA A 40 8.97 -21.22 -16.71
CA ALA A 40 8.09 -21.12 -17.87
C ALA A 40 6.82 -20.30 -17.56
N ARG A 41 6.20 -20.52 -16.38
CA ARG A 41 5.04 -19.74 -15.92
C ARG A 41 5.38 -18.26 -15.72
N GLN A 42 6.58 -17.94 -15.25
CA GLN A 42 7.01 -16.55 -15.10
C GLN A 42 7.10 -15.86 -16.47
N ILE A 43 7.71 -16.52 -17.45
CA ILE A 43 7.81 -16.01 -18.83
C ILE A 43 6.41 -15.85 -19.44
N GLU A 44 5.51 -16.81 -19.22
CA GLU A 44 4.13 -16.73 -19.70
C GLU A 44 3.38 -15.56 -19.06
N ALA A 45 3.51 -15.38 -17.74
CA ALA A 45 2.93 -14.24 -17.04
C ALA A 45 3.45 -12.92 -17.63
N ASP A 46 4.77 -12.76 -17.75
CA ASP A 46 5.39 -11.56 -18.33
C ASP A 46 4.90 -11.25 -19.74
N LEU A 47 4.73 -12.28 -20.59
CA LEU A 47 4.18 -12.13 -21.94
C LEU A 47 2.69 -11.73 -21.91
N ASN A 48 1.90 -12.27 -20.98
CA ASN A 48 0.51 -11.88 -20.80
C ASN A 48 0.39 -10.42 -20.32
N PHE A 49 1.23 -10.00 -19.36
CA PHE A 49 1.28 -8.59 -18.92
C PHE A 49 1.65 -7.63 -20.08
N ARG A 50 2.57 -8.04 -20.97
CA ARG A 50 2.87 -7.29 -22.22
C ARG A 50 1.65 -7.16 -23.12
N ARG A 51 0.91 -8.25 -23.33
CA ARG A 51 -0.23 -8.30 -24.25
C ARG A 51 -1.43 -7.48 -23.76
N VAL A 52 -1.65 -7.44 -22.45
CA VAL A 52 -2.76 -6.70 -21.83
C VAL A 52 -2.44 -5.20 -21.68
N GLY A 53 -1.21 -4.78 -22.00
CA GLY A 53 -0.83 -3.36 -21.97
C GLY A 53 -0.69 -2.80 -20.56
N ILE A 54 -0.35 -3.64 -19.58
CA ILE A 54 0.00 -3.20 -18.22
C ILE A 54 1.45 -2.69 -18.27
N THR A 55 1.62 -1.54 -18.91
CA THR A 55 2.88 -0.81 -19.02
C THR A 55 2.76 0.50 -18.24
N PHE A 56 3.86 0.97 -17.66
CA PHE A 56 3.90 2.29 -17.03
C PHE A 56 4.99 3.14 -17.68
N SER A 57 4.68 4.42 -17.88
CA SER A 57 5.65 5.42 -18.33
C SER A 57 6.48 5.87 -17.13
N MET A 58 7.81 5.72 -17.21
CA MET A 58 8.68 6.36 -16.23
C MET A 58 8.76 7.86 -16.54
N ALA A 59 8.25 8.69 -15.63
CA ALA A 59 8.45 10.14 -15.70
C ALA A 59 9.95 10.44 -15.51
N GLY A 60 10.66 10.72 -16.61
CA GLY A 60 12.08 11.13 -16.58
C GLY A 60 12.92 10.65 -17.77
N ASP A 61 12.46 9.65 -18.53
CA ASP A 61 13.17 9.22 -19.75
C ASP A 61 12.60 9.95 -20.98
N ALA A 62 13.41 10.79 -21.61
CA ALA A 62 13.09 11.49 -22.86
C ALA A 62 12.74 10.55 -24.04
N ALA A 63 12.92 9.23 -23.85
CA ALA A 63 12.70 8.19 -24.84
C ALA A 63 11.37 7.43 -24.70
N GLY A 64 10.48 7.81 -23.78
CA GLY A 64 9.13 7.20 -23.69
C GLY A 64 9.14 5.67 -23.57
N THR A 65 10.18 5.11 -22.94
CA THR A 65 10.41 3.67 -22.95
C THR A 65 9.45 3.00 -21.96
N GLU A 66 8.39 2.41 -22.49
CA GLU A 66 7.45 1.61 -21.71
C GLU A 66 8.17 0.44 -21.05
N ARG A 67 8.01 0.30 -19.73
CA ARG A 67 8.47 -0.88 -18.98
C ARG A 67 7.29 -1.62 -18.39
N LEU A 68 7.45 -2.93 -18.30
CA LEU A 68 6.49 -3.81 -17.68
C LEU A 68 6.56 -3.68 -16.17
N ILE A 69 5.40 -3.74 -15.52
CA ILE A 69 5.36 -3.98 -14.09
C ILE A 69 5.85 -5.42 -13.87
N PRO A 70 6.91 -5.64 -13.08
CA PRO A 70 7.34 -7.00 -12.76
C PRO A 70 6.24 -7.70 -11.97
N PHE A 71 5.89 -8.91 -12.39
CA PHE A 71 4.89 -9.73 -11.72
C PHE A 71 5.57 -10.84 -10.93
N ASP A 72 5.16 -11.06 -9.69
CA ASP A 72 5.64 -12.16 -8.87
C ASP A 72 4.58 -13.27 -8.82
N LEU A 73 5.00 -14.51 -9.10
CA LEU A 73 4.14 -15.69 -8.99
C LEU A 73 3.85 -16.07 -7.54
N ILE A 74 4.67 -15.66 -6.59
CA ILE A 74 4.51 -15.96 -5.18
C ILE A 74 3.52 -14.94 -4.56
N PRO A 75 2.32 -15.39 -4.14
CA PRO A 75 1.35 -14.49 -3.58
C PRO A 75 1.75 -14.05 -2.18
N ARG A 76 1.41 -12.81 -1.84
CA ARG A 76 1.35 -12.38 -0.44
C ARG A 76 0.03 -12.81 0.18
N ILE A 77 0.05 -13.89 0.94
CA ILE A 77 -1.14 -14.44 1.60
C ILE A 77 -1.35 -13.69 2.91
N ILE A 78 -2.51 -13.04 3.06
CA ILE A 78 -2.91 -12.36 4.31
C ILE A 78 -3.97 -13.22 4.99
N ALA A 79 -3.72 -13.61 6.24
CA ALA A 79 -4.67 -14.42 7.00
C ALA A 79 -5.96 -13.63 7.28
N ALA A 80 -7.11 -14.30 7.30
CA ALA A 80 -8.42 -13.64 7.48
C ALA A 80 -8.53 -12.82 8.78
N GLN A 81 -7.88 -13.26 9.86
CA GLN A 81 -7.85 -12.49 11.11
C GLN A 81 -7.01 -11.21 10.99
N GLU A 82 -5.87 -11.28 10.30
CA GLU A 82 -5.02 -10.14 10.03
C GLU A 82 -5.74 -9.14 9.13
N TRP A 83 -6.37 -9.61 8.05
CA TRP A 83 -7.16 -8.78 7.15
C TRP A 83 -8.28 -8.03 7.88
N ARG A 84 -9.02 -8.69 8.77
CA ARG A 84 -10.07 -8.04 9.56
C ARG A 84 -9.52 -6.87 10.40
N ARG A 85 -8.32 -7.04 10.97
CA ARG A 85 -7.66 -5.97 11.74
C ARG A 85 -7.21 -4.83 10.83
N LEU A 86 -6.61 -5.16 9.68
CA LEU A 86 -6.16 -4.18 8.69
C LEU A 86 -7.34 -3.36 8.15
N ASP A 87 -8.41 -4.01 7.73
CA ASP A 87 -9.64 -3.37 7.23
C ASP A 87 -10.23 -2.39 8.25
N ALA A 88 -10.39 -2.83 9.51
CA ALA A 88 -10.89 -1.96 10.58
C ALA A 88 -9.98 -0.73 10.82
N GLY A 89 -8.65 -0.94 10.84
CA GLY A 89 -7.67 0.13 11.00
C GLY A 89 -7.66 1.12 9.83
N LEU A 90 -7.77 0.63 8.59
CA LEU A 90 -7.84 1.47 7.40
C LEU A 90 -9.11 2.33 7.40
N LYS A 91 -10.28 1.74 7.72
CA LYS A 91 -11.54 2.48 7.86
C LYS A 91 -11.49 3.52 8.98
N GLN A 92 -10.85 3.20 10.11
CA GLN A 92 -10.61 4.18 11.17
C GLN A 92 -9.75 5.35 10.68
N ARG A 93 -8.65 5.05 9.99
CA ARG A 93 -7.71 6.05 9.49
C ARG A 93 -8.36 6.98 8.45
N VAL A 94 -9.10 6.45 7.48
CA VAL A 94 -9.77 7.26 6.45
C VAL A 94 -10.83 8.18 7.08
N ARG A 95 -11.57 7.71 8.08
CA ARG A 95 -12.52 8.55 8.82
C ARG A 95 -11.82 9.66 9.59
N ALA A 96 -10.71 9.36 10.26
CA ALA A 96 -9.92 10.37 10.96
C ALA A 96 -9.35 11.41 9.99
N LEU A 97 -8.88 11.00 8.82
CA LEU A 97 -8.37 11.91 7.79
C LEU A 97 -9.44 12.84 7.24
N ASN A 98 -10.64 12.32 6.92
CA ASN A 98 -11.74 13.18 6.44
C ASN A 98 -12.15 14.21 7.50
N ARG A 99 -12.29 13.79 8.77
CA ARG A 99 -12.58 14.70 9.88
C ARG A 99 -11.49 15.74 10.10
N PHE A 100 -10.22 15.33 9.99
CA PHE A 100 -9.10 16.25 10.09
C PHE A 100 -9.15 17.30 8.97
N ILE A 101 -9.37 16.89 7.73
CA ILE A 101 -9.46 17.83 6.60
C ILE A 101 -10.65 18.79 6.77
N HIS A 102 -11.81 18.27 7.18
CA HIS A 102 -12.98 19.10 7.47
C HIS A 102 -12.67 20.15 8.54
N ASP A 103 -12.12 19.72 9.69
CA ASP A 103 -11.76 20.59 10.81
C ASP A 103 -10.76 21.68 10.39
N ILE A 104 -9.76 21.33 9.58
CA ILE A 104 -8.76 22.28 9.08
C ILE A 104 -9.35 23.33 8.12
N TYR A 105 -10.45 23.05 7.43
CA TYR A 105 -11.10 24.01 6.54
C TYR A 105 -12.33 24.71 7.18
N HIS A 106 -12.62 24.44 8.46
CA HIS A 106 -13.75 24.99 9.19
C HIS A 106 -13.32 25.48 10.59
N ASP A 107 -13.61 24.73 11.64
CA ASP A 107 -13.55 25.19 13.04
C ASP A 107 -12.12 25.30 13.61
N HIS A 108 -11.15 24.63 12.99
CA HIS A 108 -9.75 24.56 13.40
C HIS A 108 -9.55 24.04 14.84
N ASP A 109 -10.43 23.18 15.34
CA ASP A 109 -10.45 22.69 16.71
C ASP A 109 -9.15 21.96 17.08
N ILE A 110 -8.60 21.13 16.19
CA ILE A 110 -7.35 20.39 16.44
C ILE A 110 -6.15 21.32 16.62
N VAL A 111 -6.17 22.48 15.94
CA VAL A 111 -5.13 23.52 16.04
C VAL A 111 -5.35 24.34 17.31
N ARG A 112 -6.58 24.74 17.59
CA ARG A 112 -6.95 25.47 18.82
C ARG A 112 -6.67 24.66 20.09
N ALA A 113 -6.81 23.34 20.01
CA ALA A 113 -6.45 22.40 21.07
C ALA A 113 -4.93 22.20 21.22
N GLY A 114 -4.11 22.73 20.31
CA GLY A 114 -2.66 22.59 20.33
C GLY A 114 -2.14 21.19 20.00
N VAL A 115 -2.99 20.32 19.43
CA VAL A 115 -2.61 18.95 19.04
C VAL A 115 -1.80 18.97 17.73
N VAL A 116 -2.18 19.85 16.79
CA VAL A 116 -1.44 20.09 15.54
C VAL A 116 -0.99 21.56 15.49
N PRO A 117 0.30 21.85 15.28
CA PRO A 117 0.78 23.23 15.16
C PRO A 117 0.22 23.93 13.91
N ALA A 118 -0.23 25.17 14.07
CA ALA A 118 -0.85 25.97 13.01
C ALA A 118 0.08 26.15 11.79
N GLU A 119 1.37 26.34 12.04
CA GLU A 119 2.38 26.54 11.02
C GLU A 119 2.59 25.30 10.12
N GLN A 120 2.35 24.09 10.64
CA GLN A 120 2.46 22.86 9.84
C GLN A 120 1.31 22.70 8.86
N VAL A 121 0.19 23.36 9.13
CA VAL A 121 -1.02 23.31 8.31
C VAL A 121 -1.04 24.50 7.36
N PHE A 122 -1.14 25.73 7.89
CA PHE A 122 -1.49 26.91 7.10
C PHE A 122 -0.32 27.48 6.27
N LEU A 123 0.93 27.10 6.59
CA LEU A 123 2.10 27.43 5.76
C LEU A 123 2.48 26.30 4.80
N ASN A 124 1.73 25.19 4.79
CA ASN A 124 1.97 24.08 3.89
C ASN A 124 1.49 24.43 2.48
N ALA A 125 2.32 24.18 1.45
CA ALA A 125 1.96 24.43 0.05
C ALA A 125 0.75 23.60 -0.45
N GLN A 126 0.35 22.54 0.27
CA GLN A 126 -0.82 21.74 -0.04
C GLN A 126 -2.11 22.27 0.59
N TYR A 127 -2.02 23.18 1.56
CA TYR A 127 -3.19 23.86 2.09
C TYR A 127 -3.76 24.79 1.02
N ARG A 128 -5.09 24.75 0.85
CA ARG A 128 -5.81 25.54 -0.16
C ARG A 128 -6.76 26.50 0.56
N PRO A 129 -6.38 27.77 0.75
CA PRO A 129 -7.27 28.77 1.35
C PRO A 129 -8.62 28.89 0.63
N GLU A 130 -8.66 28.51 -0.65
CA GLU A 130 -9.87 28.50 -1.47
C GLU A 130 -10.93 27.49 -0.99
N MET A 131 -10.54 26.50 -0.19
CA MET A 131 -11.44 25.48 0.37
C MET A 131 -12.02 25.86 1.74
N GLN A 132 -11.62 27.01 2.29
CA GLN A 132 -12.10 27.47 3.59
C GLN A 132 -13.62 27.68 3.56
N ASP A 133 -14.31 27.13 4.55
CA ASP A 133 -15.76 27.20 4.75
C ASP A 133 -16.58 26.67 3.56
N ILE A 134 -15.98 25.80 2.73
CA ILE A 134 -16.68 25.08 1.66
C ILE A 134 -17.21 23.75 2.21
N ASP A 135 -18.54 23.66 2.26
CA ASP A 135 -19.25 22.41 2.48
C ASP A 135 -19.11 21.48 1.27
N VAL A 136 -18.58 20.28 1.51
CA VAL A 136 -18.51 19.21 0.50
C VAL A 136 -19.60 18.17 0.77
N ALA A 137 -19.97 17.39 -0.24
CA ALA A 137 -20.97 16.34 -0.08
C ALA A 137 -20.58 15.37 1.05
N GLU A 138 -21.46 15.24 2.04
CA GLU A 138 -21.32 14.33 3.19
C GLU A 138 -20.03 14.51 4.02
N ASP A 139 -19.38 15.67 3.94
CA ASP A 139 -18.07 15.95 4.56
C ASP A 139 -16.96 14.96 4.11
N ILE A 140 -17.08 14.42 2.90
CA ILE A 140 -16.11 13.49 2.32
C ILE A 140 -15.15 14.25 1.41
N TYR A 141 -13.92 14.43 1.87
CA TYR A 141 -12.83 15.04 1.11
C TYR A 141 -12.02 13.98 0.35
N CYS A 142 -11.70 12.88 1.02
CA CYS A 142 -10.95 11.76 0.45
C CYS A 142 -11.90 10.59 0.14
N HIS A 143 -12.41 10.60 -1.10
CA HIS A 143 -13.33 9.57 -1.61
C HIS A 143 -12.61 8.24 -1.86
N VAL A 144 -11.35 8.30 -2.30
CA VAL A 144 -10.49 7.14 -2.52
C VAL A 144 -9.14 7.42 -1.88
N ALA A 145 -8.79 6.60 -0.90
CA ALA A 145 -7.46 6.59 -0.30
C ALA A 145 -6.72 5.34 -0.78
N TRP A 146 -5.83 5.51 -1.74
CA TRP A 146 -4.87 4.48 -2.12
C TRP A 146 -3.51 4.78 -1.46
N ARG A 147 -2.60 3.81 -1.46
CA ARG A 147 -1.26 3.99 -0.88
C ARG A 147 -0.33 4.73 -1.84
#